data_AF-A0A1G2FTP6-F1
#
_entry.id   AF-A0A1G2FTP6-F1
#
_cell.length_a   1.000
_cell.length_b   1.000
_cell.length_c   1.000
_cell.angle_alpha   90.00
_cell.angle_beta   90.00
_cell.angle_gamma   90.00
#
_symmetry.space_group_name_H-M   'P 1'
#
loop_
_entity.id
_entity.type
_entity.pdbx_description
1 polymer ?
#
loop_
_entity_poly.entity_id
_entity_poly.type
_entity_poly.pdbx_seq_one_letter_code
_entity_poly.pdbx_strand_id
1 'polypeptide(L)'
;MPKGFPSLTKDQKQEIINRIKEKGEPVSDLAKEYGVVPKTIYNLLARSAQNTGALLELAKAKRENEALLKIIGGLVANQELGKKMQRGRDRK
;
A
#
# COMPACT_ATOMS: atom_id res chain seq x y z
N MET A 1 41.35 13.66 -0.80
CA MET A 1 39.93 13.97 -0.53
C MET A 1 39.10 12.72 -0.76
N PRO A 2 38.22 12.30 0.17
CA PRO A 2 37.31 11.20 -0.09
C PRO A 2 36.42 11.55 -1.30
N LYS A 3 36.38 10.66 -2.30
CA LYS A 3 35.55 10.79 -3.50
C LYS A 3 34.16 10.23 -3.19
N GLY A 4 33.19 11.10 -2.90
CA GLY A 4 31.79 10.71 -2.75
C GLY A 4 30.98 11.71 -1.92
N PHE A 5 29.74 11.95 -2.32
CA PHE A 5 28.76 12.66 -1.48
C PHE A 5 28.46 11.82 -0.23
N PRO A 6 28.19 12.45 0.93
CA PRO A 6 27.83 11.73 2.14
C PRO A 6 26.63 10.80 1.89
N SER A 7 26.73 9.55 2.37
CA SER A 7 25.60 8.62 2.33
C SER A 7 24.61 9.00 3.42
N LEU A 8 23.36 9.26 3.02
CA LEU A 8 22.26 9.50 3.96
C LEU A 8 22.03 8.28 4.86
N THR A 9 21.87 8.53 6.17
CA THR A 9 21.45 7.51 7.13
C THR A 9 20.01 7.07 6.86
N LYS A 10 19.56 5.98 7.51
CA LYS A 10 18.18 5.50 7.37
C LYS A 10 17.17 6.56 7.85
N ASP A 11 17.48 7.22 8.97
CA ASP A 11 16.60 8.21 9.58
C ASP A 11 16.51 9.47 8.72
N GLN A 12 17.65 9.95 8.20
CA GLN A 12 17.68 11.07 7.25
C GLN A 12 16.88 10.76 5.98
N LYS A 13 16.98 9.55 5.45
CA LYS A 13 16.19 9.12 4.28
C LYS A 13 14.69 9.17 4.57
N GLN A 14 14.26 8.70 5.74
CA GLN A 14 12.84 8.72 6.12
C GLN A 14 12.34 10.14 6.32
N GLU A 15 13.12 10.98 7.00
CA GLU A 15 12.79 12.38 7.24
C GLU A 15 12.65 13.16 5.93
N ILE A 16 13.61 13.01 4.99
CA ILE A 16 13.56 13.63 3.66
C ILE A 16 12.27 13.22 2.93
N ILE A 17 11.91 11.94 2.95
CA ILE A 17 10.68 11.45 2.31
C ILE A 17 9.44 12.11 2.93
N ASN A 18 9.37 12.20 4.26
CA ASN A 18 8.23 12.79 4.96
C ASN A 18 8.12 14.29 4.69
N ARG A 19 9.23 15.04 4.76
CA ARG A 19 9.25 16.49 4.45
C ARG A 19 8.80 16.78 3.02
N ILE A 20 9.17 15.95 2.05
CA ILE A 20 8.71 16.10 0.66
C ILE A 20 7.22 15.77 0.53
N LYS A 21 6.75 14.65 1.10
CA LYS A 21 5.37 14.18 0.92
C LYS A 21 4.34 14.95 1.74
N GLU A 22 4.68 15.32 2.96
CA GLU A 22 3.75 15.91 3.93
C GLU A 22 3.84 17.43 3.96
N LYS A 23 5.05 17.99 3.84
CA LYS A 23 5.28 19.45 3.92
C LYS A 23 5.49 20.11 2.55
N GLY A 24 5.64 19.31 1.48
CA GLY A 24 5.83 19.83 0.11
C GLY A 24 7.17 20.54 -0.11
N GLU A 25 8.18 20.25 0.73
CA GLU A 25 9.47 20.94 0.64
C GLU A 25 10.22 20.60 -0.66
N PRO A 26 10.86 21.59 -1.32
CA PRO A 26 11.53 21.38 -2.59
C PRO A 26 12.81 20.56 -2.44
N VAL A 27 13.01 19.62 -3.37
CA VAL A 27 14.18 18.72 -3.41
C VAL A 27 15.50 19.50 -3.45
N SER A 28 15.53 20.67 -4.09
CA SER A 28 16.72 21.52 -4.19
C SER A 28 17.21 22.02 -2.84
N ASP A 29 16.30 22.32 -1.92
CA ASP A 29 16.65 22.90 -0.63
C ASP A 29 17.09 21.81 0.35
N LEU A 30 16.37 20.68 0.36
CA LEU A 30 16.78 19.47 1.09
C LEU A 30 18.13 18.93 0.58
N ALA A 31 18.40 18.98 -0.73
CA ALA A 31 19.69 18.58 -1.27
C ALA A 31 20.85 19.41 -0.67
N LYS A 32 20.67 20.73 -0.56
CA LYS A 32 21.64 21.63 0.06
C LYS A 32 21.77 21.35 1.56
N GLU A 33 20.64 21.22 2.26
CA GLU A 33 20.59 21.01 3.72
C GLU A 33 21.34 19.74 4.14
N TYR A 34 21.11 18.64 3.42
CA TYR A 34 21.73 17.34 3.74
C TYR A 34 23.06 17.11 2.99
N GLY A 35 23.56 18.09 2.24
CA GLY A 35 24.85 18.01 1.54
C GLY A 35 24.93 16.94 0.46
N VAL A 36 23.83 16.68 -0.25
CA VAL A 36 23.73 15.66 -1.31
C VAL A 36 23.33 16.29 -2.64
N VAL A 37 23.63 15.63 -3.76
CA VAL A 37 23.09 16.05 -5.06
C VAL A 37 21.58 15.74 -5.15
N PRO A 38 20.78 16.57 -5.82
CA PRO A 38 19.34 16.33 -6.01
C PRO A 38 19.02 14.94 -6.56
N LYS A 39 19.88 14.40 -7.44
CA LYS A 39 19.75 13.05 -8.01
C LYS A 39 19.67 11.97 -6.92
N THR A 40 20.38 12.13 -5.80
CA THR A 40 20.32 11.19 -4.66
C THR A 40 18.93 11.15 -4.05
N ILE A 41 18.28 12.31 -3.89
CA ILE A 41 16.94 12.42 -3.32
C ILE A 41 15.90 11.87 -4.31
N TYR A 42 16.00 12.18 -5.61
CA TYR A 42 15.08 11.59 -6.62
C TYR A 42 15.18 10.06 -6.67
N ASN A 43 16.40 9.51 -6.60
CA ASN A 43 16.61 8.06 -6.52
C ASN A 43 16.02 7.45 -5.24
N LEU A 44 16.11 8.16 -4.11
CA LEU A 44 15.50 7.76 -2.85
C LEU A 44 13.97 7.72 -2.97
N LEU A 45 13.35 8.77 -3.53
CA LEU A 45 11.91 8.81 -3.76
C LEU A 45 11.44 7.68 -4.66
N ALA A 46 12.14 7.45 -5.78
CA ALA A 46 11.82 6.36 -6.71
C ALA A 46 11.86 4.99 -6.02
N ARG A 47 12.89 4.73 -5.19
CA ARG A 47 12.99 3.49 -4.40
C ARG A 47 11.92 3.39 -3.30
N SER A 48 11.52 4.52 -2.72
CA SER A 48 10.44 4.55 -1.71
C SER A 48 9.08 4.23 -2.32
N ALA A 49 8.83 4.61 -3.57
CA ALA A 49 7.62 4.26 -4.31
C ALA A 49 7.57 2.77 -4.70
N GLN A 50 8.74 2.13 -4.83
CA GLN A 50 8.88 0.71 -5.17
C GLN A 50 8.78 -0.22 -3.95
N ASN A 51 8.71 0.31 -2.72
CA ASN A 51 8.71 -0.52 -1.51
C ASN A 51 7.30 -1.07 -1.18
N THR A 52 7.12 -2.37 -1.46
CA THR A 52 6.46 -3.45 -0.69
C THR A 52 5.11 -3.25 0.00
N GLY A 53 4.78 -2.06 0.52
CA GLY A 53 3.50 -1.76 1.17
C GLY A 53 2.31 -1.93 0.23
N ALA A 54 2.42 -1.45 -1.01
CA ALA A 54 1.35 -1.62 -2.01
C ALA A 54 1.05 -3.10 -2.32
N LEU A 55 2.07 -3.96 -2.33
CA LEU A 55 1.89 -5.39 -2.59
C LEU A 55 1.29 -6.12 -1.39
N LEU A 56 1.70 -5.74 -0.17
CA LEU A 56 1.15 -6.29 1.07
C LEU A 56 -0.31 -5.86 1.28
N GLU A 57 -0.62 -4.58 1.08
CA GLU A 57 -1.99 -4.04 1.15
C GLU A 57 -2.88 -4.66 0.06
N LEU A 58 -2.37 -4.84 -1.17
CA LEU A 58 -3.08 -5.57 -2.21
C LEU A 58 -3.35 -7.03 -1.82
N ALA A 59 -2.39 -7.70 -1.18
CA ALA A 59 -2.56 -9.07 -0.71
C ALA A 59 -3.60 -9.18 0.42
N LYS A 60 -3.62 -8.21 1.35
CA LYS A 60 -4.67 -8.11 2.38
C LYS A 60 -6.05 -7.89 1.74
N ALA A 61 -6.17 -6.91 0.85
CA ALA A 61 -7.43 -6.60 0.17
C ALA A 61 -7.98 -7.81 -0.62
N LYS A 62 -7.12 -8.60 -1.26
CA LYS A 62 -7.54 -9.84 -1.94
C LYS A 62 -8.09 -10.89 -0.97
N ARG A 63 -7.45 -11.08 0.19
CA ARG A 63 -7.93 -12.03 1.23
C ARG A 63 -9.26 -11.58 1.81
N GLU A 64 -9.41 -10.29 2.08
CA GLU A 64 -10.66 -9.71 2.57
C GLU A 64 -11.80 -9.89 1.56
N ASN A 65 -11.54 -9.63 0.27
CA ASN A 65 -12.52 -9.85 -0.80
C ASN A 65 -12.94 -11.33 -0.91
N GLU A 66 -11.97 -12.26 -0.87
CA GLU A 66 -12.26 -13.70 -0.93
C GLU A 66 -13.11 -14.16 0.27
N ALA A 67 -12.82 -13.67 1.46
CA ALA A 67 -13.61 -13.97 2.66
C ALA A 67 -15.05 -13.47 2.53
N LEU A 68 -15.24 -12.23 2.04
CA LEU A 68 -16.56 -11.66 1.80
C LEU A 68 -17.36 -12.46 0.76
N LEU A 69 -16.73 -12.84 -0.35
CA LEU A 69 -17.37 -13.65 -1.39
C LEU A 69 -17.84 -15.01 -0.86
N LYS A 70 -17.05 -15.67 0.01
CA LYS A 70 -17.45 -16.94 0.65
C LYS A 70 -18.68 -16.77 1.54
N ILE A 71 -18.71 -15.71 2.36
CA ILE A 71 -19.85 -15.40 3.23
C ILE A 71 -21.11 -15.17 2.40
N ILE A 72 -21.01 -14.30 1.38
CA ILE A 72 -22.15 -13.98 0.50
C ILE A 72 -22.63 -15.24 -0.23
N GLY A 73 -21.72 -16.04 -0.78
CA GLY A 73 -22.06 -17.30 -1.44
C GLY A 73 -22.83 -18.26 -0.53
N GLY A 74 -22.39 -18.41 0.72
CA GLY A 74 -23.11 -19.23 1.71
C GLY A 74 -24.51 -18.71 2.02
N LEU A 75 -24.66 -17.38 2.19
CA LEU A 75 -25.96 -16.76 2.44
C LEU A 75 -26.93 -16.96 1.27
N VAL A 76 -26.46 -16.76 0.03
CA VAL A 76 -27.27 -16.94 -1.18
C VAL A 76 -27.70 -18.40 -1.32
N ALA A 77 -26.79 -19.36 -1.15
CA ALA A 77 -27.10 -20.78 -1.21
C ALA A 77 -28.16 -21.19 -0.16
N ASN A 78 -28.01 -20.72 1.08
CA ASN A 78 -28.98 -20.97 2.14
C ASN A 78 -30.36 -20.37 1.82
N GLN A 79 -30.40 -19.17 1.23
CA GLN A 79 -31.65 -18.54 0.81
C GLN A 79 -32.35 -19.35 -0.30
N GLU A 80 -31.61 -19.84 -1.29
CA GLU A 80 -32.15 -20.67 -2.36
C GLU A 80 -32.68 -22.02 -1.85
N LEU A 81 -31.94 -22.67 -0.95
CA LEU A 81 -32.37 -23.92 -0.30
C LEU A 81 -33.66 -23.69 0.50
N GLY A 82 -33.75 -22.61 1.27
CA GLY A 82 -34.96 -22.22 2.00
C GLY A 82 -36.16 -22.03 1.06
N LYS A 83 -35.97 -21.31 -0.06
CA LYS A 83 -37.00 -21.14 -1.11
C LYS A 83 -37.44 -22.48 -1.71
N LYS A 84 -36.52 -23.40 -2.00
CA LYS A 84 -36.84 -24.74 -2.52
C LYS A 84 -37.65 -25.59 -1.53
N MET A 85 -37.26 -25.59 -0.25
CA MET A 85 -37.98 -26.32 0.80
C MET A 85 -39.39 -25.78 1.04
N GLN A 86 -39.58 -24.46 0.96
CA GLN A 86 -40.90 -23.83 1.07
C GLN A 86 -41.81 -24.27 -0.08
N ARG A 87 -41.34 -24.18 -1.33
CA ARG A 87 -42.09 -24.64 -2.51
C ARG A 87 -42.44 -26.13 -2.48
N GLY A 88 -41.60 -26.97 -1.87
CA GLY A 88 -41.88 -28.40 -1.71
C GLY A 88 -42.97 -28.69 -0.66
N ARG A 89 -43.10 -27.84 0.37
CA ARG A 89 -44.17 -27.92 1.37
C ARG A 89 -45.51 -27.43 0.83
N ASP A 90 -45.51 -26.35 0.03
CA ASP A 90 -46.73 -25.78 -0.54
C ASP A 90 -47.39 -26.68 -1.62
N ARG A 91 -46.72 -27.76 -2.05
CA ARG A 91 -47.20 -28.72 -3.06
C ARG A 91 -47.75 -30.04 -2.48
N LYS A 92 -47.71 -30.22 -1.16
CA LYS A 92 -48.30 -31.36 -0.44
C LYS A 92 -49.61 -30.94 0.22
#